data_AF-A0A7S9NGH4-F1
#
_entry.id   AF-A0A7S9NGH4-F1
#
_cell.length_a   1.000
_cell.length_b   1.000
_cell.length_c   1.000
_cell.angle_alpha   90.00
_cell.angle_beta   90.00
_cell.angle_gamma   90.00
#
_symmetry.space_group_name_H-M   'P 1'
#
loop_
_entity.id
_entity.type
_entity.pdbx_description
1 polymer ?
#
loop_
_entity_poly.entity_id
_entity_poly.type
_entity_poly.pdbx_seq_one_letter_code
_entity_poly.pdbx_strand_id
1 'polypeptide(L)'
;MIKKLFLLAVLAAFAFGAEAKVSLHELLSTPNNKTLLKQLGRENILSSKSEPDTQAIFFASAKSKPELFYLIEFYKDEAAYKKHVASAHYKKFTSASAEILASKKAISLKKRATFSKNLTPERLKDAYFHITNLSLKAKSDAKFEKIIKQYMQKSVDEGAYAQFAFSQKEAPSKWVLVEIYKDEASFESYRHSENYKAYAKERAGLIDEFDGFGLKNETSFSKVKF
;
A
#
# COMPACT_ATOMS: atom_id res chain seq x y z
N MET A 1 -5.92 4.07 -46.31
CA MET A 1 -6.51 3.85 -44.95
C MET A 1 -5.39 3.52 -43.99
N ILE A 2 -4.90 4.49 -43.22
CA ILE A 2 -3.82 4.31 -42.24
C ILE A 2 -4.45 3.72 -40.97
N LYS A 3 -4.19 2.44 -40.68
CA LYS A 3 -4.53 1.83 -39.39
C LYS A 3 -3.66 2.51 -38.32
N LYS A 4 -4.26 3.34 -37.47
CA LYS A 4 -3.59 3.85 -36.25
C LYS A 4 -3.33 2.65 -35.32
N LEU A 5 -2.06 2.32 -35.16
CA LEU A 5 -1.57 1.35 -34.20
C LEU A 5 -1.75 1.96 -32.79
N PHE A 6 -2.72 1.47 -32.02
CA PHE A 6 -2.83 1.78 -30.60
C PHE A 6 -1.69 1.06 -29.86
N LEU A 7 -0.56 1.72 -29.68
CA LEU A 7 0.47 1.27 -28.75
C LEU A 7 0.17 1.90 -27.38
N LEU A 8 -0.78 1.34 -26.63
CA LEU A 8 -0.90 1.67 -25.21
C LEU A 8 -0.07 0.67 -24.40
N ALA A 9 1.25 0.73 -24.58
CA ALA A 9 2.18 0.03 -23.69
C ALA A 9 2.38 0.89 -22.44
N VAL A 10 1.45 0.82 -21.49
CA VAL A 10 1.79 1.18 -20.11
C VAL A 10 2.49 -0.05 -19.56
N LEU A 11 3.82 -0.09 -19.69
CA LEU A 11 4.66 -1.07 -19.00
C LEU A 11 4.62 -0.68 -17.51
N ALA A 12 3.87 -1.39 -16.64
CA ALA A 12 4.08 -1.16 -15.21
C ALA A 12 5.55 -1.46 -14.89
N ALA A 13 6.22 -0.47 -14.31
CA ALA A 13 7.57 -0.63 -13.82
C ALA A 13 7.53 -1.21 -12.40
N PHE A 14 8.59 -1.94 -12.04
CA PHE A 14 8.84 -2.27 -10.64
C PHE A 14 8.92 -0.96 -9.84
N ALA A 15 7.94 -0.75 -8.97
CA ALA A 15 7.90 0.41 -8.10
C ALA A 15 8.91 0.19 -6.96
N PHE A 16 9.75 1.19 -6.68
CA PHE A 16 10.75 1.19 -5.61
C PHE A 16 11.91 0.17 -5.80
N GLY A 17 13.15 0.63 -5.59
CA GLY A 17 14.36 -0.19 -5.74
C GLY A 17 14.40 -1.41 -4.82
N ALA A 18 15.23 -2.41 -5.13
CA ALA A 18 15.33 -3.66 -4.38
C ALA A 18 15.61 -3.46 -2.88
N GLU A 19 16.41 -2.44 -2.55
CA GLU A 19 16.83 -2.08 -1.18
C GLU A 19 15.76 -1.29 -0.40
N ALA A 20 14.64 -0.95 -1.03
CA ALA A 20 13.62 -0.11 -0.42
C ALA A 20 13.14 -0.65 0.93
N LYS A 21 13.28 0.17 1.97
CA LYS A 21 12.74 -0.11 3.29
C LYS A 21 11.26 0.24 3.30
N VAL A 22 10.43 -0.73 3.68
CA VAL A 22 8.99 -0.54 3.84
C VAL A 22 8.62 -0.60 5.32
N SER A 23 7.69 0.25 5.70
CA SER A 23 7.09 0.35 7.03
C SER A 23 5.57 0.29 6.87
N LEU A 24 4.89 -0.47 7.73
CA LEU A 24 3.43 -0.48 7.83
C LEU A 24 3.05 -0.39 9.31
N HIS A 25 2.21 0.58 9.63
CA HIS A 25 1.66 0.76 10.97
C HIS A 25 0.14 0.78 10.94
N GLU A 26 -0.46 0.11 11.93
CA GLU A 26 -1.84 0.29 12.34
C GLU A 26 -1.86 1.29 13.50
N LEU A 27 -2.68 2.34 13.38
CA LEU A 27 -2.81 3.41 14.36
C LEU A 27 -4.30 3.55 14.71
N LEU A 28 -4.70 3.10 15.90
CA LEU A 28 -6.07 3.25 16.38
C LEU A 28 -6.16 4.47 17.29
N SER A 29 -6.92 5.49 16.91
CA SER A 29 -7.20 6.63 17.79
C SER A 29 -8.13 6.23 18.93
N THR A 30 -7.99 6.88 20.08
CA THR A 30 -9.05 6.88 21.10
C THR A 30 -10.34 7.52 20.54
N PRO A 31 -11.51 7.32 21.19
CA PRO A 31 -12.74 7.98 20.78
C PRO A 31 -12.55 9.50 20.64
N ASN A 32 -13.23 10.11 19.65
CA ASN A 32 -13.21 11.54 19.32
C ASN A 32 -11.88 12.11 18.79
N ASN A 33 -10.77 11.37 18.80
CA ASN A 33 -9.47 11.88 18.38
C ASN A 33 -9.09 11.64 16.90
N LYS A 34 -9.96 11.00 16.10
CA LYS A 34 -9.66 10.72 14.68
C LYS A 34 -9.32 11.97 13.86
N THR A 35 -9.99 13.08 14.10
CA THR A 35 -9.73 14.35 13.38
C THR A 35 -8.35 14.90 13.72
N LEU A 36 -7.97 14.86 15.00
CA LEU A 36 -6.66 15.30 15.45
C LEU A 36 -5.55 14.38 14.91
N LEU A 37 -5.73 13.05 14.97
CA LEU A 37 -4.78 12.10 14.39
C LEU A 37 -4.61 12.32 12.88
N LYS A 38 -5.72 12.59 12.16
CA LYS A 38 -5.68 12.94 10.74
C LYS A 38 -4.86 14.21 10.48
N GLN A 39 -5.03 15.25 11.31
CA GLN A 39 -4.26 16.48 11.20
C GLN A 39 -2.77 16.25 11.45
N LEU A 40 -2.42 15.58 12.55
CA LEU A 40 -1.03 15.27 12.90
C LEU A 40 -0.34 14.45 11.81
N GLY A 41 -1.05 13.43 11.28
CA GLY A 41 -0.56 12.62 10.16
C GLY A 41 -0.34 13.47 8.90
N ARG A 42 -1.27 14.36 8.56
CA ARG A 42 -1.12 15.27 7.42
C ARG A 42 0.11 16.18 7.57
N GLU A 43 0.32 16.78 8.74
CA GLU A 43 1.49 17.64 9.01
C GLU A 43 2.81 16.87 8.82
N ASN A 44 2.89 15.65 9.37
CA ASN A 44 4.05 14.77 9.21
C ASN A 44 4.34 14.48 7.73
N ILE A 45 3.31 14.06 7.00
CA ILE A 45 3.43 13.59 5.62
C ILE A 45 3.78 14.74 4.67
N LEU A 46 3.17 15.92 4.85
CA LEU A 46 3.51 17.09 4.04
C LEU A 46 4.94 17.55 4.29
N SER A 47 5.44 17.47 5.53
CA SER A 47 6.84 17.76 5.85
C SER A 47 7.79 16.73 5.23
N SER A 48 7.41 15.45 5.28
CA SER A 48 8.19 14.33 4.74
C SER A 48 8.40 14.39 3.22
N LYS A 49 7.53 15.10 2.48
CA LYS A 49 7.71 15.32 1.03
C LYS A 49 9.05 15.95 0.69
N SER A 50 9.59 16.79 1.57
CA SER A 50 10.88 17.46 1.36
C SER A 50 12.08 16.53 1.56
N GLU A 51 11.91 15.37 2.22
CA GLU A 51 13.00 14.44 2.51
C GLU A 51 13.41 13.66 1.25
N PRO A 52 14.64 13.81 0.71
CA PRO A 52 15.00 13.28 -0.60
C PRO A 52 14.73 11.78 -0.77
N ASP A 53 15.08 10.98 0.23
CA ASP A 53 15.04 9.52 0.18
C ASP A 53 13.76 8.89 0.76
N THR A 54 12.80 9.72 1.18
CA THR A 54 11.43 9.27 1.51
C THR A 54 10.63 9.24 0.21
N GLN A 55 10.40 8.02 -0.31
CA GLN A 55 9.93 7.79 -1.67
C GLN A 55 8.41 7.90 -1.79
N ALA A 56 7.67 7.37 -0.81
CA ALA A 56 6.21 7.49 -0.75
C ALA A 56 5.72 7.30 0.68
N ILE A 57 4.64 7.98 1.03
CA ILE A 57 3.90 7.73 2.26
C ILE A 57 2.42 7.71 1.93
N PHE A 58 1.73 6.66 2.37
CA PHE A 58 0.30 6.48 2.24
C PHE A 58 -0.34 6.45 3.62
N PHE A 59 -1.29 7.34 3.87
CA PHE A 59 -2.03 7.40 5.12
C PHE A 59 -3.52 7.40 4.84
N ALA A 60 -4.18 6.35 5.30
CA ALA A 60 -5.57 6.04 4.99
C ALA A 60 -6.29 5.54 6.24
N SER A 61 -7.61 5.76 6.32
CA SER A 61 -8.46 5.26 7.40
C SER A 61 -9.31 4.08 6.94
N ALA A 62 -9.61 3.14 7.83
CA ALA A 62 -10.50 2.03 7.52
C ALA A 62 -11.93 2.52 7.31
N LYS A 63 -12.56 2.09 6.21
CA LYS A 63 -13.94 2.48 5.92
C LYS A 63 -14.92 2.00 6.98
N SER A 64 -14.74 0.77 7.48
CA SER A 64 -15.60 0.16 8.50
C SER A 64 -15.31 0.66 9.91
N LYS A 65 -14.12 1.24 10.14
CA LYS A 65 -13.69 1.76 11.45
C LYS A 65 -12.81 3.01 11.25
N PRO A 66 -13.40 4.20 11.04
CA PRO A 66 -12.65 5.41 10.68
C PRO A 66 -11.62 5.90 11.71
N GLU A 67 -11.65 5.36 12.93
CA GLU A 67 -10.67 5.60 13.99
C GLU A 67 -9.39 4.76 13.81
N LEU A 68 -9.42 3.73 12.95
CA LEU A 68 -8.28 2.89 12.62
C LEU A 68 -7.62 3.39 11.33
N PHE A 69 -6.36 3.80 11.43
CA PHE A 69 -5.56 4.30 10.33
C PHE A 69 -4.44 3.32 9.98
N TYR A 70 -4.07 3.31 8.72
CA TYR A 70 -2.96 2.56 8.16
C TYR A 70 -1.96 3.56 7.58
N LEU A 71 -0.71 3.46 8.01
CA LEU A 71 0.41 4.26 7.54
C LEU A 71 1.42 3.33 6.85
N ILE A 72 1.53 3.42 5.53
CA ILE A 72 2.47 2.66 4.71
C ILE A 72 3.53 3.61 4.17
N GLU A 73 4.80 3.33 4.44
CA GLU A 73 5.90 4.24 4.11
C GLU A 73 6.99 3.48 3.35
N PHE A 74 7.48 4.10 2.29
CA PHE A 74 8.56 3.59 1.45
C PHE A 74 9.73 4.56 1.49
N TYR A 75 10.89 4.02 1.85
CA TYR A 75 12.17 4.74 1.86
C TYR A 75 13.14 4.05 0.92
N LYS A 76 14.10 4.80 0.39
CA LYS A 76 15.15 4.27 -0.48
C LYS A 76 15.87 3.07 0.14
N ASP A 77 16.16 3.16 1.44
CA ASP A 77 16.89 2.16 2.21
C ASP A 77 16.66 2.35 3.73
N GLU A 78 17.33 1.54 4.55
CA GLU A 78 17.26 1.61 6.01
C GLU A 78 17.85 2.93 6.57
N ALA A 79 18.84 3.54 5.91
CA ALA A 79 19.44 4.79 6.37
C ALA A 79 18.48 5.98 6.16
N ALA A 80 17.75 5.99 5.04
CA ALA A 80 16.68 6.94 4.79
C ALA A 80 15.56 6.84 5.83
N TYR A 81 15.15 5.61 6.18
CA TYR A 81 14.19 5.37 7.27
C TYR A 81 14.70 5.93 8.61
N LYS A 82 15.97 5.66 8.97
CA LYS A 82 16.58 6.18 10.20
C LYS A 82 16.62 7.71 10.24
N LYS A 83 16.92 8.37 9.12
CA LYS A 83 16.86 9.84 9.00
C LYS A 83 15.45 10.36 9.22
N HIS A 84 14.45 9.73 8.59
CA HIS A 84 13.05 10.11 8.74
C HIS A 84 12.60 10.02 10.20
N VAL A 85 12.84 8.89 10.89
CA VAL A 85 12.42 8.74 12.29
C VAL A 85 13.18 9.66 13.27
N ALA A 86 14.35 10.14 12.88
CA ALA A 86 15.12 11.12 13.64
C ALA A 86 14.67 12.58 13.40
N SER A 87 13.83 12.83 12.39
CA SER A 87 13.41 14.15 11.97
C SER A 87 12.54 14.85 13.03
N ALA A 88 12.56 16.19 13.03
CA ALA A 88 11.76 16.98 13.96
C ALA A 88 10.25 16.77 13.76
N HIS A 89 9.79 16.67 12.51
CA HIS A 89 8.38 16.49 12.19
C HIS A 89 7.88 15.09 12.57
N TYR A 90 8.68 14.04 12.37
CA TYR A 90 8.32 12.69 12.82
C TYR A 90 8.26 12.62 14.34
N LYS A 91 9.28 13.16 15.05
CA LYS A 91 9.28 13.22 16.52
C LYS A 91 8.05 13.96 17.05
N LYS A 92 7.72 15.12 16.46
CA LYS A 92 6.49 15.87 16.80
C LYS A 92 5.25 15.00 16.62
N PHE A 93 5.12 14.32 15.47
CA PHE A 93 4.02 13.41 15.20
C PHE A 93 3.93 12.28 16.22
N THR A 94 5.03 11.59 16.52
CA THR A 94 5.02 10.46 17.46
C THR A 94 4.72 10.89 18.89
N SER A 95 5.26 12.02 19.34
CA SER A 95 4.99 12.53 20.69
C SER A 95 3.53 12.98 20.82
N ALA A 96 3.02 13.75 19.86
CA ALA A 96 1.64 14.25 19.92
C ALA A 96 0.60 13.14 19.72
N SER A 97 0.90 12.14 18.87
CA SER A 97 -0.02 11.02 18.64
C SER A 97 -0.06 10.02 19.81
N ALA A 98 1.01 9.90 20.60
CA ALA A 98 1.05 8.95 21.73
C ALA A 98 -0.09 9.14 22.73
N GLU A 99 -0.48 10.39 23.01
CA GLU A 99 -1.55 10.74 23.95
C GLU A 99 -2.96 10.42 23.45
N ILE A 100 -3.12 10.18 22.14
CA ILE A 100 -4.42 10.03 21.48
C ILE A 100 -4.60 8.70 20.77
N LEU A 101 -3.62 7.80 20.87
CA LEU A 101 -3.68 6.46 20.29
C LEU A 101 -4.12 5.46 21.35
N ALA A 102 -5.23 4.77 21.09
CA ALA A 102 -5.62 3.59 21.85
C ALA A 102 -4.70 2.40 21.56
N SER A 103 -4.13 2.32 20.35
CA SER A 103 -3.06 1.38 20.04
C SER A 103 -2.21 1.84 18.85
N LYS A 104 -0.95 1.41 18.85
CA LYS A 104 -0.01 1.53 17.73
C LYS A 104 0.64 0.17 17.51
N LYS A 105 0.53 -0.37 16.31
CA LYS A 105 1.13 -1.66 15.96
C LYS A 105 1.96 -1.52 14.69
N ALA A 106 3.26 -1.81 14.81
CA ALA A 106 4.14 -1.93 13.67
C ALA A 106 4.06 -3.35 13.11
N ILE A 107 3.91 -3.47 11.79
CA ILE A 107 3.90 -4.75 11.09
C ILE A 107 5.24 -4.89 10.37
N SER A 108 6.04 -5.86 10.80
CA SER A 108 7.36 -6.10 10.23
C SER A 108 7.22 -6.78 8.87
N LEU A 109 7.47 -6.05 7.78
CA LEU A 109 7.25 -6.51 6.41
C LEU A 109 8.55 -6.87 5.67
N LYS A 110 8.47 -7.87 4.80
CA LYS A 110 9.43 -8.14 3.72
C LYS A 110 8.73 -7.87 2.39
N LYS A 111 9.30 -6.97 1.58
CA LYS A 111 8.82 -6.66 0.24
C LYS A 111 8.95 -7.89 -0.67
N ARG A 112 7.86 -8.25 -1.37
CA ARG A 112 7.83 -9.37 -2.33
C ARG A 112 7.68 -8.87 -3.75
N ALA A 113 6.72 -7.95 -3.97
CA ALA A 113 6.50 -7.32 -5.26
C ALA A 113 5.83 -5.96 -5.10
N THR A 114 6.13 -5.03 -5.99
CA THR A 114 5.58 -3.68 -5.99
C THR A 114 5.51 -3.19 -7.42
N PHE A 115 4.30 -2.86 -7.88
CA PHE A 115 4.02 -2.37 -9.23
C PHE A 115 3.18 -1.11 -9.11
N SER A 116 3.45 -0.13 -9.96
CA SER A 116 2.75 1.15 -9.91
C SER A 116 2.82 1.89 -11.23
N LYS A 117 1.75 2.59 -11.57
CA LYS A 117 1.80 3.77 -12.46
C LYS A 117 2.38 4.95 -11.68
N ASN A 118 2.64 6.06 -12.36
CA ASN A 118 2.98 7.33 -11.71
C ASN A 118 1.87 7.73 -10.72
N LEU A 119 2.19 7.83 -9.43
CA LEU A 119 1.21 8.13 -8.39
C LEU A 119 1.19 9.64 -8.12
N THR A 120 0.65 10.39 -9.10
CA THR A 120 0.55 11.84 -9.01
C THR A 120 -0.39 12.28 -7.88
N PRO A 121 -0.27 13.52 -7.37
CA PRO A 121 -1.21 14.05 -6.40
C PRO A 121 -2.68 13.93 -6.82
N GLU A 122 -2.98 14.11 -8.12
CA GLU A 122 -4.34 14.02 -8.67
C GLU A 122 -4.87 12.59 -8.59
N ARG A 123 -4.04 11.59 -8.91
CA ARG A 123 -4.41 10.18 -8.79
C ARG A 123 -4.64 9.78 -7.33
N LEU A 124 -3.79 10.27 -6.42
CA LEU A 124 -3.88 9.90 -5.02
C LEU A 124 -5.03 10.62 -4.29
N LYS A 125 -5.44 11.82 -4.71
CA LYS A 125 -6.40 12.67 -3.99
C LYS A 125 -7.65 11.90 -3.52
N ASP A 126 -8.31 11.20 -4.45
CA ASP A 126 -9.57 10.49 -4.20
C ASP A 126 -9.40 8.96 -4.30
N ALA A 127 -8.15 8.48 -4.32
CA ALA A 127 -7.84 7.07 -4.50
C ALA A 127 -8.49 6.18 -3.43
N TYR A 128 -9.01 5.05 -3.90
CA TYR A 128 -9.45 3.96 -3.05
C TYR A 128 -8.31 3.00 -2.78
N PHE A 129 -8.15 2.63 -1.51
CA PHE A 129 -7.17 1.67 -1.07
C PHE A 129 -7.90 0.40 -0.62
N HIS A 130 -7.33 -0.76 -0.92
CA HIS A 130 -7.83 -2.04 -0.42
C HIS A 130 -6.66 -2.81 0.17
N ILE A 131 -6.82 -3.30 1.40
CA ILE A 131 -5.87 -4.21 2.01
C ILE A 131 -6.48 -5.60 2.03
N THR A 132 -5.70 -6.59 1.62
CA THR A 132 -6.00 -8.01 1.82
C THR A 132 -4.95 -8.64 2.70
N ASN A 133 -5.37 -9.19 3.83
CA ASN A 133 -4.55 -10.07 4.65
C ASN A 133 -4.81 -11.53 4.23
N LEU A 134 -3.74 -12.32 4.13
CA LEU A 134 -3.86 -13.73 3.79
C LEU A 134 -2.85 -14.59 4.54
N SER A 135 -3.26 -15.80 4.89
CA SER A 135 -2.40 -16.85 5.43
C SER A 135 -2.25 -17.93 4.36
N LEU A 136 -1.02 -18.21 3.95
CA LEU A 136 -0.74 -19.26 2.96
C LEU A 136 -0.64 -20.63 3.64
N LYS A 137 -1.09 -21.66 2.91
CA LYS A 137 -0.84 -23.05 3.29
C LYS A 137 0.66 -23.35 3.21
N ALA A 138 1.11 -24.28 4.05
CA ALA A 138 2.51 -24.71 4.06
C ALA A 138 3.04 -25.04 2.65
N LYS A 139 4.28 -24.62 2.36
CA LYS A 139 4.97 -24.82 1.06
C LYS A 139 4.32 -24.12 -0.14
N SER A 140 3.38 -23.20 0.07
CA SER A 140 2.72 -22.47 -1.02
C SER A 140 3.43 -21.18 -1.43
N ASP A 141 4.37 -20.66 -0.62
CA ASP A 141 4.96 -19.32 -0.79
C ASP A 141 5.54 -19.06 -2.18
N ALA A 142 6.38 -19.97 -2.68
CA ALA A 142 7.05 -19.78 -3.98
C ALA A 142 6.04 -19.79 -5.15
N LYS A 143 5.05 -20.69 -5.10
CA LYS A 143 4.01 -20.79 -6.12
C LYS A 143 3.08 -19.57 -6.09
N PHE A 144 2.65 -19.16 -4.89
CA PHE A 144 1.83 -17.98 -4.71
C PHE A 144 2.57 -16.71 -5.17
N GLU A 145 3.86 -16.56 -4.83
CA GLU A 145 4.67 -15.40 -5.23
C GLU A 145 4.74 -15.23 -6.75
N LYS A 146 4.85 -16.34 -7.50
CA LYS A 146 4.84 -16.31 -8.96
C LYS A 146 3.48 -15.83 -9.50
N ILE A 147 2.40 -16.42 -8.99
CA ILE A 147 1.02 -16.10 -9.40
C ILE A 147 0.68 -14.64 -9.10
N ILE A 148 0.95 -14.17 -7.88
CA ILE A 148 0.60 -12.81 -7.47
C ILE A 148 1.40 -11.77 -8.25
N LYS A 149 2.69 -12.00 -8.55
CA LYS A 149 3.49 -11.09 -9.38
C LYS A 149 2.90 -10.89 -10.77
N GLN A 150 2.47 -11.97 -11.41
CA GLN A 150 1.83 -11.91 -12.74
C GLN A 150 0.48 -11.18 -12.68
N TYR A 151 -0.34 -11.49 -11.68
CA TYR A 151 -1.62 -10.82 -11.46
C TYR A 151 -1.45 -9.31 -11.24
N MET A 152 -0.55 -8.92 -10.33
CA MET A 152 -0.34 -7.52 -9.93
C MET A 152 0.15 -6.66 -11.11
N GLN A 153 1.12 -7.16 -11.88
CA GLN A 153 1.62 -6.46 -13.07
C GLN A 153 0.47 -6.16 -14.02
N LYS A 154 -0.28 -7.19 -14.42
CA LYS A 154 -1.42 -7.06 -15.34
C LYS A 154 -2.54 -6.18 -14.76
N SER A 155 -2.76 -6.25 -13.45
CA SER A 155 -3.72 -5.37 -12.77
C SER A 155 -3.36 -3.91 -12.85
N VAL A 156 -2.09 -3.57 -12.64
CA VAL A 156 -1.63 -2.20 -12.81
C VAL A 156 -1.77 -1.79 -14.28
N ASP A 157 -1.32 -2.60 -15.23
CA ASP A 157 -1.43 -2.28 -16.66
C ASP A 157 -2.89 -1.95 -17.06
N GLU A 158 -3.86 -2.72 -16.57
CA GLU A 158 -5.27 -2.63 -16.99
C GLU A 158 -6.12 -1.65 -16.16
N GLY A 159 -5.84 -1.45 -14.87
CA GLY A 159 -6.79 -0.75 -14.00
C GLY A 159 -6.22 -0.11 -12.75
N ALA A 160 -5.48 -0.85 -11.93
CA ALA A 160 -4.95 -0.36 -10.67
C ALA A 160 -3.94 0.80 -10.90
N TYR A 161 -3.87 1.70 -9.94
CA TYR A 161 -2.80 2.69 -9.85
C TYR A 161 -1.53 2.06 -9.28
N ALA A 162 -1.66 1.21 -8.26
CA ALA A 162 -0.55 0.45 -7.71
C ALA A 162 -1.02 -0.84 -7.04
N GLN A 163 -0.12 -1.81 -6.97
CA GLN A 163 -0.27 -3.03 -6.18
C GLN A 163 1.04 -3.31 -5.43
N PHE A 164 0.94 -3.57 -4.13
CA PHE A 164 2.07 -3.95 -3.27
C PHE A 164 1.78 -5.28 -2.59
N ALA A 165 2.78 -6.17 -2.55
CA ALA A 165 2.71 -7.46 -1.89
C ALA A 165 3.87 -7.62 -0.91
N PHE A 166 3.51 -7.97 0.32
CA PHE A 166 4.44 -8.16 1.44
C PHE A 166 4.18 -9.49 2.13
N SER A 167 5.24 -10.12 2.65
CA SER A 167 5.13 -11.16 3.68
C SER A 167 5.56 -10.57 5.02
N GLN A 168 4.98 -11.03 6.14
CA GLN A 168 5.46 -10.64 7.47
C GLN A 168 6.81 -11.33 7.77
N LYS A 169 7.77 -10.61 8.35
CA LYS A 169 9.10 -11.18 8.65
C LYS A 169 9.03 -12.28 9.72
N GLU A 170 8.17 -12.09 10.71
CA GLU A 170 8.00 -13.00 11.85
C GLU A 170 7.06 -14.17 11.54
N ALA A 171 6.23 -14.03 10.50
CA ALA A 171 5.34 -15.09 10.02
C ALA A 171 5.31 -15.07 8.48
N PRO A 172 6.29 -15.69 7.80
CA PRO A 172 6.45 -15.58 6.34
C PRO A 172 5.25 -16.08 5.51
N SER A 173 4.41 -16.95 6.08
CA SER A 173 3.15 -17.41 5.48
C SER A 173 2.03 -16.38 5.56
N LYS A 174 2.15 -15.34 6.41
CA LYS A 174 1.19 -14.23 6.49
C LYS A 174 1.60 -13.13 5.54
N TRP A 175 0.70 -12.75 4.64
CA TRP A 175 0.94 -11.75 3.63
C TRP A 175 -0.06 -10.61 3.73
N VAL A 176 0.38 -9.45 3.28
CA VAL A 176 -0.42 -8.23 3.18
C VAL A 176 -0.31 -7.75 1.74
N LEU A 177 -1.44 -7.68 1.06
CA LEU A 177 -1.57 -7.08 -0.26
C LEU A 177 -2.24 -5.73 -0.12
N VAL A 178 -1.71 -4.72 -0.81
CA VAL A 178 -2.25 -3.36 -0.84
C VAL A 178 -2.51 -3.00 -2.29
N GLU A 179 -3.74 -2.64 -2.60
CA GLU A 179 -4.16 -2.24 -3.94
C GLU A 179 -4.66 -0.80 -3.90
N ILE A 180 -4.28 0.00 -4.90
CA ILE A 180 -4.69 1.39 -5.04
C ILE A 180 -5.42 1.55 -6.36
N TYR A 181 -6.64 2.07 -6.31
CA TYR A 181 -7.50 2.33 -7.46
C TYR A 181 -7.96 3.78 -7.48
N LYS A 182 -8.51 4.22 -8.61
CA LYS A 182 -9.14 5.55 -8.74
C LYS A 182 -10.23 5.76 -7.70
N ASP A 183 -11.11 4.77 -7.55
CA ASP A 183 -12.27 4.76 -6.66
C ASP A 183 -12.66 3.30 -6.38
N GLU A 184 -13.60 3.11 -5.45
CA GLU A 184 -14.08 1.78 -5.06
C GLU A 184 -14.81 1.07 -6.22
N ALA A 185 -15.56 1.80 -7.04
CA ALA A 185 -16.24 1.23 -8.21
C ALA A 185 -15.24 0.62 -9.20
N SER A 186 -14.08 1.26 -9.39
CA SER A 186 -12.99 0.74 -10.21
C SER A 186 -12.39 -0.54 -9.62
N PHE A 187 -12.22 -0.62 -8.30
CA PHE A 187 -11.79 -1.84 -7.61
C PHE A 187 -12.82 -2.97 -7.84
N GLU A 188 -14.08 -2.73 -7.51
CA GLU A 188 -15.15 -3.72 -7.63
C GLU A 188 -15.32 -4.21 -9.06
N SER A 189 -15.27 -3.30 -10.04
CA SER A 189 -15.29 -3.65 -11.46
C SER A 189 -14.09 -4.54 -11.83
N TYR A 190 -12.88 -4.22 -11.35
CA TYR A 190 -11.69 -5.01 -11.63
C TYR A 190 -11.76 -6.42 -11.04
N ARG A 191 -12.46 -6.63 -9.91
CA ARG A 191 -12.71 -7.97 -9.34
C ARG A 191 -13.55 -8.88 -10.24
N HIS A 192 -14.18 -8.35 -11.28
CA HIS A 192 -14.92 -9.13 -12.27
C HIS A 192 -14.12 -9.38 -13.56
N SER A 193 -12.89 -8.87 -13.64
CA SER A 193 -12.01 -9.03 -14.80
C SER A 193 -11.54 -10.47 -15.00
N GLU A 194 -11.20 -10.82 -16.23
CA GLU A 194 -10.61 -12.13 -16.56
C GLU A 194 -9.26 -12.36 -15.86
N ASN A 195 -8.45 -11.31 -15.67
CA ASN A 195 -7.21 -11.41 -14.90
C ASN A 195 -7.47 -11.81 -13.45
N TYR A 196 -8.46 -11.20 -12.79
CA TYR A 196 -8.79 -11.57 -11.42
C TYR A 196 -9.40 -12.99 -11.32
N LYS A 197 -10.28 -13.38 -12.24
CA LYS A 197 -10.85 -14.74 -12.27
C LYS A 197 -9.76 -15.80 -12.42
N ALA A 198 -8.80 -15.59 -13.31
CA ALA A 198 -7.65 -16.47 -13.48
C ALA A 198 -6.81 -16.56 -12.19
N TYR A 199 -6.46 -15.41 -11.61
CA TYR A 199 -5.75 -15.33 -10.32
C TYR A 199 -6.49 -16.08 -9.20
N ALA A 200 -7.80 -15.86 -9.06
CA ALA A 200 -8.63 -16.53 -8.05
C ALA A 200 -8.65 -18.05 -8.22
N LYS A 201 -8.74 -18.53 -9.46
CA LYS A 201 -8.68 -19.97 -9.77
C LYS A 201 -7.31 -20.56 -9.44
N GLU A 202 -6.23 -19.92 -9.86
CA GLU A 202 -4.86 -20.43 -9.67
C GLU A 202 -4.42 -20.46 -8.21
N ARG A 203 -4.92 -19.52 -7.38
CA ARG A 203 -4.56 -19.41 -5.96
C ARG A 203 -5.44 -20.23 -5.01
N ALA A 204 -6.58 -20.75 -5.46
CA ALA A 204 -7.61 -21.34 -4.57
C ALA A 204 -7.08 -22.42 -3.61
N GLY A 205 -6.11 -23.23 -4.07
CA GLY A 205 -5.50 -24.28 -3.25
C GLY A 205 -4.34 -23.84 -2.34
N LEU A 206 -3.96 -22.56 -2.36
CA LEU A 206 -2.73 -22.05 -1.73
C LEU A 206 -2.98 -21.22 -0.46
N ILE A 207 -4.23 -20.81 -0.24
CA ILE A 207 -4.62 -19.88 0.83
C ILE A 207 -5.44 -20.63 1.87
N ASP A 208 -5.14 -20.38 3.13
CA ASP A 208 -5.81 -20.91 4.31
C ASP A 208 -6.80 -19.88 4.87
N GLU A 209 -6.33 -18.65 5.08
CA GLU A 209 -7.15 -17.52 5.53
C GLU A 209 -7.09 -16.37 4.53
N PHE A 210 -8.19 -15.66 4.36
CA PHE A 210 -8.32 -14.52 3.48
C PHE A 210 -9.29 -13.50 4.08
N ASP A 211 -8.82 -12.29 4.32
CA ASP A 211 -9.62 -11.16 4.80
C ASP A 211 -9.26 -9.91 4.00
N GLY A 212 -10.27 -9.09 3.67
CA GLY A 212 -10.11 -7.91 2.83
C GLY A 212 -10.98 -6.77 3.28
N PHE A 213 -10.43 -5.56 3.26
CA PHE A 213 -11.16 -4.35 3.67
C PHE A 213 -10.73 -3.10 2.90
N GLY A 214 -11.71 -2.23 2.69
CA GLY A 214 -11.54 -0.95 2.04
C GLY A 214 -11.02 0.14 2.99
N LEU A 215 -10.18 1.00 2.44
CA LEU A 215 -9.58 2.14 3.10
C LEU A 215 -9.90 3.43 2.31
N LYS A 216 -10.14 4.52 3.04
CA LYS A 216 -10.27 5.85 2.50
C LYS A 216 -8.92 6.57 2.60
N ASN A 217 -8.41 7.07 1.48
CA ASN A 217 -7.20 7.88 1.51
C ASN A 217 -7.42 9.18 2.31
N GLU A 218 -6.47 9.54 3.18
CA GLU A 218 -6.52 10.75 3.98
C GLU A 218 -5.47 11.78 3.54
N THR A 219 -4.20 11.39 3.51
CA THR A 219 -3.11 12.21 2.97
C THR A 219 -2.00 11.30 2.49
N SER A 220 -1.67 11.36 1.20
CA SER A 220 -0.66 10.49 0.62
C SER A 220 0.22 11.26 -0.35
N PHE A 221 1.44 10.79 -0.55
CA PHE A 221 2.29 11.21 -1.66
C PHE A 221 3.16 10.08 -2.16
N SER A 222 3.60 10.22 -3.39
CA SER A 222 4.62 9.36 -3.97
C SER A 222 5.52 10.18 -4.89
N LYS A 223 6.81 9.85 -4.88
CA LYS A 223 7.82 10.38 -5.81
C LYS A 223 8.14 9.38 -6.92
N VAL A 224 7.44 8.25 -6.96
CA VAL A 224 7.59 7.22 -8.00
C VAL A 224 7.11 7.79 -9.33
N LYS A 225 8.02 7.90 -10.31
CA LYS A 225 7.75 8.43 -11.65
C LYS A 225 7.93 7.32 -12.67
N PHE A 226 6.87 6.62 -13.06
CA PHE A 226 6.87 5.66 -14.18
C PHE A 226 5.54 5.69 -14.93
#